data_AF-A0A3D5IYW1-F1
#
_entry.id   AF-A0A3D5IYW1-F1
#
_cell.length_a   1.000
_cell.length_b   1.000
_cell.length_c   1.000
_cell.angle_alpha   90.00
_cell.angle_beta   90.00
_cell.angle_gamma   90.00
#
_symmetry.space_group_name_H-M   'P 1'
#
loop_
_entity.id
_entity.type
_entity.pdbx_description
1 polymer ?
#
loop_
_entity_poly.entity_id
_entity_poly.type
_entity_poly.pdbx_seq_one_letter_code
_entity_poly.pdbx_strand_id
1 'polypeptide(L)'
;MTFRSKFRKVKNNQRQFKALMLFTVFFFLGLTGFANKILVPMDPDTQQNHLKAYGITYFALEHQIKAQWLLNYRGGSFLFDAEDLLEKECKIRGVSFEILTDNDALAILDEISSPSKNMESVILEKAPKIAVYSPKGNKPWDDAVTMALTYAEIPYETIYDTEVLNDALVLYDWLHLHHEDFTGQYGKFYRAYRTAPWYIEDKKNAEALAENLGYRKVSEEKLAVALKIRDYVVGGGFMFAMCSATDSFDIALAAENTDIAEPMFDGDPSDPGYQSKLDFTNSFAFTDFILERNPMVYEFSSIDMTAKRAV
;
A
#
# COMPACT_ATOMS: atom_id res chain seq x y z
N MET A 1 -8.58 43.72 -75.32
CA MET A 1 -7.98 43.03 -74.15
C MET A 1 -8.37 43.81 -72.90
N THR A 2 -9.24 43.43 -71.98
CA THR A 2 -10.23 42.34 -71.91
C THR A 2 -11.04 42.59 -70.62
N PHE A 3 -12.31 43.02 -70.74
CA PHE A 3 -13.28 42.97 -69.63
C PHE A 3 -13.40 41.54 -69.04
N ARG A 4 -13.12 40.54 -69.90
CA ARG A 4 -12.93 39.13 -69.54
C ARG A 4 -11.81 38.86 -68.53
N SER A 5 -10.73 39.67 -68.46
CA SER A 5 -9.60 39.38 -67.55
C SER A 5 -9.91 39.76 -66.10
N LYS A 6 -10.60 40.88 -65.87
CA LYS A 6 -11.09 41.29 -64.53
C LYS A 6 -12.10 40.29 -63.96
N PHE A 7 -13.07 39.84 -64.77
CA PHE A 7 -14.03 38.81 -64.34
C PHE A 7 -13.38 37.46 -64.00
N ARG A 8 -12.33 37.07 -64.74
CA ARG A 8 -11.58 35.83 -64.48
C ARG A 8 -10.78 35.91 -63.18
N LYS A 9 -10.22 37.09 -62.85
CA LYS A 9 -9.48 37.34 -61.60
C LYS A 9 -10.41 37.32 -60.37
N VAL A 10 -11.60 37.91 -60.47
CA VAL A 10 -12.63 37.87 -59.40
C VAL A 10 -13.15 36.45 -59.16
N LYS A 11 -13.44 35.68 -60.23
CA LYS A 11 -13.85 34.26 -60.10
C LYS A 11 -12.76 33.38 -59.48
N ASN A 12 -11.48 33.65 -59.76
CA ASN A 12 -10.36 32.90 -59.17
C ASN A 12 -10.20 33.21 -57.67
N ASN A 13 -10.31 34.48 -57.28
CA ASN A 13 -10.29 34.86 -55.86
C ASN A 13 -11.47 34.25 -55.09
N GLN A 14 -12.67 34.20 -55.67
CA GLN A 14 -13.81 33.53 -55.03
C GLN A 14 -13.61 32.01 -54.90
N ARG A 15 -12.97 31.34 -55.88
CA ARG A 15 -12.62 29.92 -55.76
C ARG A 15 -11.58 29.67 -54.68
N GLN A 16 -10.56 30.53 -54.58
CA GLN A 16 -9.53 30.43 -53.54
C GLN A 16 -10.12 30.69 -52.15
N PHE A 17 -11.02 31.66 -52.00
CA PHE A 17 -11.69 31.94 -50.74
C PHE A 17 -12.59 30.78 -50.29
N LYS A 18 -13.33 30.17 -51.22
CA LYS A 18 -14.14 28.96 -50.95
C LYS A 18 -13.27 27.76 -50.58
N ALA A 19 -12.14 27.56 -51.26
CA ALA A 19 -11.21 26.48 -50.95
C ALA A 19 -10.55 26.67 -49.58
N LEU A 20 -10.18 27.91 -49.23
CA LEU A 20 -9.64 28.24 -47.91
C LEU A 20 -10.68 28.01 -46.82
N MET A 21 -11.93 28.44 -47.02
CA MET A 21 -13.03 28.23 -46.07
C MET A 21 -13.34 26.73 -45.88
N LEU A 22 -13.34 25.94 -46.95
CA LEU A 22 -13.50 24.48 -46.89
C LEU A 22 -12.34 23.81 -46.14
N PHE A 23 -11.10 24.24 -46.37
CA PHE A 23 -9.92 23.73 -45.66
C PHE A 23 -9.98 24.07 -44.17
N THR A 24 -10.38 25.29 -43.80
CA THR A 24 -10.56 25.69 -42.40
C THR A 24 -11.65 24.86 -41.72
N VAL A 25 -12.79 24.61 -42.37
CA VAL A 25 -13.86 23.76 -41.84
C VAL A 25 -13.39 22.31 -41.65
N PHE A 26 -12.66 21.74 -42.62
CA PHE A 26 -12.08 20.39 -42.50
C PHE A 26 -11.02 20.30 -41.39
N PHE A 27 -10.23 21.36 -41.19
CA PHE A 27 -9.24 21.43 -40.13
C PHE A 27 -9.88 21.47 -38.74
N PHE A 28 -11.00 22.18 -38.57
CA PHE A 28 -11.75 22.20 -37.30
C PHE A 28 -12.56 20.92 -37.05
N LEU A 29 -13.02 20.22 -38.10
CA LEU A 29 -13.66 18.90 -37.97
C LEU A 29 -12.69 17.79 -37.58
N GLY A 30 -11.39 17.95 -37.86
CA GLY A 30 -10.35 16.98 -37.47
C GLY A 30 -9.85 17.11 -36.03
N LEU A 31 -10.30 18.12 -35.28
CA LEU A 31 -9.80 18.43 -33.93
C LEU A 31 -10.73 17.94 -32.79
N THR A 32 -11.85 17.29 -33.11
CA THR A 32 -12.72 16.70 -32.07
C THR A 32 -12.28 15.27 -31.77
N GLY A 33 -11.12 15.12 -31.14
CA GLY A 33 -10.83 13.91 -30.37
C GLY A 33 -11.58 14.03 -29.05
N PHE A 34 -12.67 13.27 -28.87
CA PHE A 34 -13.26 13.10 -27.55
C PHE A 34 -12.28 12.25 -26.76
N ALA A 35 -11.72 12.80 -25.68
CA ALA A 35 -11.07 11.95 -24.69
C ALA A 35 -12.20 11.18 -24.01
N ASN A 36 -12.06 9.87 -23.96
CA ASN A 36 -12.91 9.06 -23.11
C ASN A 36 -12.14 8.79 -21.82
N LYS A 37 -12.86 8.40 -20.77
CA LYS A 37 -12.25 7.90 -19.53
C LYS A 37 -12.62 6.44 -19.35
N ILE A 38 -11.78 5.73 -18.60
CA ILE A 38 -12.08 4.38 -18.12
C ILE A 38 -12.36 4.48 -16.63
N LEU A 39 -13.55 4.07 -16.20
CA LEU A 39 -13.89 3.90 -14.79
C LEU A 39 -13.82 2.41 -14.44
N VAL A 40 -13.00 2.05 -13.47
CA VAL A 40 -12.95 0.72 -12.86
C VAL A 40 -13.70 0.78 -11.53
N PRO A 41 -14.95 0.30 -11.46
CA PRO A 41 -15.71 0.31 -10.22
C PRO A 41 -15.13 -0.68 -9.21
N MET A 42 -15.33 -0.41 -7.93
CA MET A 42 -14.86 -1.26 -6.83
C MET A 42 -16.00 -1.71 -5.91
N ASP A 43 -17.24 -1.33 -6.22
CA ASP A 43 -18.43 -1.77 -5.51
C ASP A 43 -18.74 -3.25 -5.80
N PRO A 44 -19.31 -3.97 -4.81
CA PRO A 44 -19.51 -5.42 -4.88
C PRO A 44 -20.52 -5.86 -5.95
N ASP A 45 -21.40 -4.96 -6.38
CA ASP A 45 -22.48 -5.29 -7.32
C ASP A 45 -22.00 -5.24 -8.78
N THR A 46 -20.98 -4.42 -9.09
CA THR A 46 -20.53 -4.20 -10.48
C THR A 46 -19.14 -4.74 -10.78
N GLN A 47 -18.26 -4.89 -9.78
CA GLN A 47 -16.91 -5.40 -10.00
C GLN A 47 -16.83 -6.93 -9.91
N GLN A 48 -16.43 -7.58 -11.00
CA GLN A 48 -16.24 -9.04 -11.05
C GLN A 48 -14.98 -9.51 -10.31
N ASN A 49 -13.93 -8.67 -10.25
CA ASN A 49 -12.68 -9.04 -9.60
C ASN A 49 -11.94 -7.83 -9.00
N HIS A 50 -12.29 -7.47 -7.77
CA HIS A 50 -11.74 -6.30 -7.10
C HIS A 50 -10.24 -6.42 -6.77
N LEU A 51 -9.75 -7.63 -6.46
CA LEU A 51 -8.30 -7.82 -6.21
C LEU A 51 -7.49 -7.61 -7.49
N LYS A 52 -7.94 -8.14 -8.63
CA LYS A 52 -7.31 -7.86 -9.93
C LYS A 52 -7.44 -6.40 -10.35
N ALA A 53 -8.50 -5.70 -9.94
CA ALA A 53 -8.67 -4.27 -10.22
C ALA A 53 -7.59 -3.39 -9.56
N TYR A 54 -7.14 -3.72 -8.34
CA TYR A 54 -5.94 -3.09 -7.77
C TYR A 54 -4.70 -3.37 -8.62
N GLY A 55 -4.55 -4.59 -9.13
CA GLY A 55 -3.51 -4.96 -10.10
C GLY A 55 -3.54 -4.15 -11.39
N ILE A 56 -4.72 -3.91 -11.96
CA ILE A 56 -4.90 -3.03 -13.12
C ILE A 56 -4.43 -1.61 -12.81
N THR A 57 -4.77 -1.10 -11.63
CA THR A 57 -4.34 0.24 -11.20
C THR A 57 -2.83 0.31 -11.08
N TYR A 58 -2.20 -0.70 -10.46
CA TYR A 58 -0.75 -0.79 -10.37
C TYR A 58 -0.09 -0.84 -11.76
N PHE A 59 -0.60 -1.71 -12.64
CA PHE A 59 -0.15 -1.83 -14.03
C PHE A 59 -0.24 -0.50 -14.78
N ALA A 60 -1.36 0.23 -14.64
CA ALA A 60 -1.52 1.55 -15.24
C ALA A 60 -0.41 2.50 -14.79
N LEU A 61 -0.12 2.54 -13.49
CA LEU A 61 0.90 3.40 -12.91
C LEU A 61 2.33 3.01 -13.36
N GLU A 62 2.63 1.72 -13.54
CA GLU A 62 3.90 1.27 -14.12
C GLU A 62 4.08 1.75 -15.56
N HIS A 63 2.97 1.84 -16.30
CA HIS A 63 2.92 2.37 -17.66
C HIS A 63 2.78 3.90 -17.73
N GLN A 64 3.00 4.61 -16.61
CA GLN A 64 2.90 6.07 -16.50
C GLN A 64 1.49 6.63 -16.81
N ILE A 65 0.47 5.78 -16.70
CA ILE A 65 -0.94 6.17 -16.82
C ILE A 65 -1.41 6.57 -15.42
N LYS A 66 -1.71 7.85 -15.23
CA LYS A 66 -2.20 8.37 -13.95
C LYS A 66 -3.59 7.81 -13.65
N ALA A 67 -3.83 7.57 -12.36
CA ALA A 67 -5.15 7.18 -11.87
C ALA A 67 -5.70 8.26 -10.96
N GLN A 68 -7.01 8.45 -10.96
CA GLN A 68 -7.72 9.14 -9.89
C GLN A 68 -8.43 8.09 -9.05
N TRP A 69 -8.03 7.98 -7.79
CA TRP A 69 -8.69 7.13 -6.81
C TRP A 69 -9.86 7.90 -6.18
N LEU A 70 -11.07 7.45 -6.48
CA LEU A 70 -12.33 8.09 -6.10
C LEU A 70 -12.81 7.53 -4.76
N LEU A 71 -12.25 8.04 -3.67
CA LEU A 71 -12.55 7.62 -2.30
C LEU A 71 -14.04 7.75 -1.98
N ASN A 72 -14.60 6.68 -1.41
CA ASN A 72 -16.03 6.54 -1.05
C ASN A 72 -17.02 6.69 -2.22
N TYR A 73 -16.55 6.74 -3.46
CA TYR A 73 -17.39 6.66 -4.64
C TYR A 73 -17.29 5.25 -5.23
N ARG A 74 -18.42 4.54 -5.34
CA ARG A 74 -18.51 3.18 -5.91
C ARG A 74 -17.42 2.22 -5.40
N GLY A 75 -17.29 2.14 -4.08
CA GLY A 75 -16.34 1.26 -3.40
C GLY A 75 -14.88 1.73 -3.44
N GLY A 76 -14.61 2.99 -3.82
CA GLY A 76 -13.24 3.48 -4.01
C GLY A 76 -12.74 3.24 -5.43
N SER A 77 -13.55 3.58 -6.43
CA SER A 77 -13.26 3.30 -7.83
C SER A 77 -12.04 4.04 -8.37
N PHE A 78 -11.51 3.57 -9.50
CA PHE A 78 -10.38 4.20 -10.17
C PHE A 78 -10.80 4.77 -11.52
N LEU A 79 -10.42 6.01 -11.79
CA LEU A 79 -10.69 6.69 -13.05
C LEU A 79 -9.37 6.96 -13.77
N PHE A 80 -9.31 6.60 -15.05
CA PHE A 80 -8.15 6.74 -15.91
C PHE A 80 -8.51 7.47 -17.20
N ASP A 81 -7.52 8.06 -17.86
CA ASP A 81 -7.63 8.40 -19.28
C ASP A 81 -7.85 7.12 -20.10
N ALA A 82 -8.72 7.16 -21.11
CA ALA A 82 -8.96 5.99 -21.93
C ALA A 82 -7.74 5.67 -22.79
N GLU A 83 -7.19 4.49 -22.54
CA GLU A 83 -6.05 3.92 -23.25
C GLU A 83 -6.39 2.50 -23.69
N ASP A 84 -6.18 2.18 -24.98
CA ASP A 84 -6.44 0.85 -25.55
C ASP A 84 -5.72 -0.27 -24.78
N LEU A 85 -4.55 0.06 -24.23
CA LEU A 85 -3.75 -0.84 -23.40
C LEU A 85 -4.52 -1.25 -22.14
N LEU A 86 -5.10 -0.28 -21.44
CA LEU A 86 -5.79 -0.51 -20.18
C LEU A 86 -7.08 -1.30 -20.38
N GLU A 87 -7.86 -1.00 -21.42
CA GLU A 87 -9.06 -1.77 -21.76
C GLU A 87 -8.76 -3.24 -22.03
N LYS A 88 -7.69 -3.51 -22.79
CA LYS A 88 -7.27 -4.88 -23.09
C LYS A 88 -6.85 -5.60 -21.81
N GLU A 89 -6.10 -4.93 -20.95
CA GLU A 89 -5.64 -5.51 -19.70
C GLU A 89 -6.82 -5.84 -18.76
N CYS A 90 -7.79 -4.93 -18.63
CA CYS A 90 -9.02 -5.20 -17.88
C CYS A 90 -9.74 -6.45 -18.40
N LYS A 91 -9.89 -6.59 -19.72
CA LYS A 91 -10.51 -7.76 -20.36
C LYS A 91 -9.73 -9.04 -20.09
N ILE A 92 -8.40 -9.00 -20.20
CA ILE A 92 -7.51 -10.15 -19.97
C ILE A 92 -7.61 -10.63 -18.51
N ARG A 93 -7.62 -9.70 -17.54
CA ARG A 93 -7.64 -10.02 -16.11
C ARG A 93 -9.05 -10.20 -15.53
N GLY A 94 -10.09 -10.08 -16.35
CA GLY A 94 -11.49 -10.26 -15.93
C GLY A 94 -12.00 -9.17 -14.99
N VAL A 95 -11.54 -7.93 -15.17
CA VAL A 95 -11.92 -6.75 -14.38
C VAL A 95 -13.01 -5.97 -15.11
N SER A 96 -14.11 -5.67 -14.40
CA SER A 96 -15.18 -4.81 -14.92
C SER A 96 -14.67 -3.38 -15.09
N PHE A 97 -15.04 -2.73 -16.20
CA PHE A 97 -14.78 -1.32 -16.44
C PHE A 97 -15.87 -0.69 -17.31
N GLU A 98 -15.98 0.63 -17.25
CA GLU A 98 -16.94 1.44 -18.00
C GLU A 98 -16.18 2.49 -18.81
N ILE A 99 -16.61 2.71 -20.06
CA ILE A 99 -16.12 3.82 -20.88
C ILE A 99 -17.05 5.01 -20.67
N LEU A 100 -16.48 6.11 -20.21
CA LEU A 100 -17.19 7.36 -19.92
C LEU A 100 -16.81 8.43 -20.94
N THR A 101 -17.76 9.29 -21.27
CA THR A 101 -17.41 10.55 -21.96
C THR A 101 -16.76 11.51 -20.97
N ASP A 102 -16.03 12.52 -21.45
CA ASP A 102 -15.49 13.58 -20.60
C ASP A 102 -16.58 14.26 -19.75
N ASN A 103 -17.79 14.44 -20.30
CA ASN A 103 -18.91 15.05 -19.57
C ASN A 103 -19.39 14.16 -18.41
N ASP A 104 -19.46 12.84 -18.62
CA ASP A 104 -19.87 11.91 -17.56
C ASP A 104 -18.81 11.88 -16.45
N ALA A 105 -17.53 11.85 -16.81
CA ALA A 105 -16.44 11.90 -15.86
C ALA A 105 -16.41 13.21 -15.06
N LEU A 106 -16.64 14.35 -15.71
CA LEU A 106 -16.76 15.65 -15.04
C LEU A 106 -17.94 15.66 -14.07
N ALA A 107 -19.10 15.12 -14.45
CA ALA A 107 -20.25 15.04 -13.56
C ALA A 107 -19.96 14.20 -12.30
N ILE A 108 -19.20 13.10 -12.44
CA ILE A 108 -18.75 12.29 -11.29
C ILE A 108 -17.82 13.09 -10.38
N LEU A 109 -16.84 13.79 -10.96
CA LEU A 109 -15.89 14.59 -10.18
C LEU A 109 -16.58 15.77 -9.48
N ASP A 110 -17.57 16.39 -10.13
CA ASP A 110 -18.39 17.43 -9.53
C ASP A 110 -19.20 16.89 -8.34
N GLU A 111 -19.77 15.66 -8.44
CA GLU A 111 -20.43 15.00 -7.31
C GLU A 111 -19.46 14.80 -6.13
N ILE A 112 -18.26 14.26 -6.41
CA ILE A 112 -17.23 13.97 -5.41
C ILE A 112 -16.77 15.26 -4.72
N SER A 113 -16.64 16.36 -5.45
CA SER A 113 -16.19 17.66 -4.92
C SER A 113 -17.22 18.34 -4.00
N SER A 114 -18.46 17.85 -3.96
CA SER A 114 -19.53 18.45 -3.18
C SER A 114 -19.21 18.42 -1.68
N PRO A 115 -19.18 19.58 -0.97
CA PRO A 115 -18.87 19.63 0.46
C PRO A 115 -19.86 18.86 1.36
N SER A 116 -21.04 18.52 0.81
CA SER A 116 -22.06 17.73 1.50
C SER A 116 -21.83 16.21 1.44
N LYS A 117 -20.85 15.74 0.66
CA LYS A 117 -20.52 14.34 0.46
C LYS A 117 -19.20 14.02 1.15
N ASN A 118 -19.12 12.85 1.78
CA ASN A 118 -17.87 12.33 2.34
C ASN A 118 -17.09 11.56 1.27
N MET A 119 -16.67 12.24 0.20
CA MET A 119 -15.96 11.67 -0.94
C MET A 119 -14.73 12.53 -1.27
N GLU A 120 -13.73 11.93 -1.92
CA GLU A 120 -12.51 12.63 -2.31
C GLU A 120 -11.89 11.99 -3.57
N SER A 121 -11.20 12.77 -4.39
CA SER A 121 -10.42 12.27 -5.52
C SER A 121 -8.93 12.48 -5.26
N VAL A 122 -8.17 11.39 -5.22
CA VAL A 122 -6.71 11.42 -4.99
C VAL A 122 -6.00 10.99 -6.27
N ILE A 123 -5.04 11.79 -6.72
CA ILE A 123 -4.24 11.47 -7.91
C ILE A 123 -3.11 10.51 -7.52
N LEU A 124 -3.01 9.41 -8.27
CA LEU A 124 -1.91 8.45 -8.20
C LEU A 124 -1.05 8.59 -9.47
N GLU A 125 0.26 8.77 -9.29
CA GLU A 125 1.17 9.09 -10.40
C GLU A 125 2.29 8.05 -10.62
N LYS A 126 2.62 7.25 -9.61
CA LYS A 126 3.74 6.32 -9.65
C LYS A 126 3.38 5.02 -8.94
N ALA A 127 3.74 3.89 -9.56
CA ALA A 127 3.66 2.58 -8.92
C ALA A 127 4.74 2.48 -7.82
N PRO A 128 4.37 2.12 -6.57
CA PRO A 128 5.34 1.98 -5.49
C PRO A 128 6.14 0.68 -5.63
N LYS A 129 7.42 0.71 -5.26
CA LYS A 129 8.18 -0.50 -4.95
C LYS A 129 7.81 -0.99 -3.55
N ILE A 130 7.33 -2.23 -3.45
CA ILE A 130 6.78 -2.79 -2.21
C ILE A 130 7.72 -3.84 -1.64
N ALA A 131 8.09 -3.65 -0.38
CA ALA A 131 8.71 -4.66 0.46
C ALA A 131 7.66 -5.28 1.40
N VAL A 132 7.63 -6.61 1.48
CA VAL A 132 6.88 -7.35 2.50
C VAL A 132 7.89 -7.88 3.51
N TYR A 133 7.75 -7.47 4.76
CA TYR A 133 8.59 -7.98 5.84
C TYR A 133 8.09 -9.36 6.26
N SER A 134 8.86 -10.40 5.96
CA SER A 134 8.48 -11.79 6.25
C SER A 134 9.69 -12.71 6.30
N PRO A 135 9.77 -13.66 7.26
CA PRO A 135 10.89 -14.58 7.36
C PRO A 135 10.97 -15.51 6.15
N LYS A 136 12.19 -15.93 5.79
CA LYS A 136 12.39 -16.92 4.73
C LYS A 136 11.92 -18.30 5.20
N GLY A 137 10.86 -18.81 4.59
CA GLY A 137 10.34 -20.16 4.81
C GLY A 137 8.81 -20.19 4.91
N ASN A 138 8.20 -21.30 4.49
CA ASN A 138 6.75 -21.45 4.56
C ASN A 138 6.35 -21.79 5.99
N LYS A 139 5.86 -20.79 6.74
CA LYS A 139 5.09 -21.07 7.95
C LYS A 139 3.73 -21.66 7.54
N PRO A 140 3.12 -22.54 8.36
CA PRO A 140 1.89 -23.24 7.99
C PRO A 140 0.65 -22.34 7.90
N TRP A 141 0.75 -21.08 8.31
CA TRP A 141 -0.24 -20.04 8.03
C TRP A 141 0.22 -19.24 6.82
N ASP A 142 -0.59 -19.28 5.76
CA ASP A 142 -0.32 -18.57 4.50
C ASP A 142 -0.30 -17.05 4.77
N ASP A 143 0.71 -16.34 4.28
CA ASP A 143 0.73 -14.87 4.39
C ASP A 143 -0.25 -14.30 3.37
N ALA A 144 -1.49 -14.07 3.84
CA ALA A 144 -2.60 -13.52 3.06
C ALA A 144 -2.22 -12.26 2.27
N VAL A 145 -1.23 -11.49 2.75
CA VAL A 145 -0.71 -10.30 2.06
C VAL A 145 -0.01 -10.69 0.77
N THR A 146 0.99 -11.59 0.85
CA THR A 146 1.72 -12.07 -0.33
C THR A 146 0.80 -12.81 -1.30
N MET A 147 -0.19 -13.56 -0.80
CA MET A 147 -1.21 -14.18 -1.63
C MET A 147 -2.05 -13.14 -2.37
N ALA A 148 -2.51 -12.09 -1.68
CA ALA A 148 -3.32 -11.04 -2.27
C ALA A 148 -2.54 -10.25 -3.33
N LEU A 149 -1.29 -9.89 -3.05
CA LEU A 149 -0.41 -9.19 -4.01
C LEU A 149 -0.12 -10.07 -5.22
N THR A 150 0.22 -11.35 -5.00
CA THR A 150 0.47 -12.33 -6.08
C THR A 150 -0.79 -12.52 -6.93
N TYR A 151 -1.96 -12.67 -6.29
CA TYR A 151 -3.23 -12.78 -7.01
C TYR A 151 -3.56 -11.51 -7.77
N ALA A 152 -3.31 -10.32 -7.21
CA ALA A 152 -3.47 -9.05 -7.92
C ALA A 152 -2.44 -8.83 -9.03
N GLU A 153 -1.39 -9.64 -9.11
CA GLU A 153 -0.23 -9.44 -10.00
C GLU A 153 0.50 -8.12 -9.72
N ILE A 154 0.62 -7.76 -8.43
CA ILE A 154 1.40 -6.62 -7.97
C ILE A 154 2.77 -7.16 -7.51
N PRO A 155 3.89 -6.71 -8.11
CA PRO A 155 5.21 -7.15 -7.73
C PRO A 155 5.58 -6.65 -6.32
N TYR A 156 6.23 -7.52 -5.56
CA TYR A 156 6.79 -7.23 -4.24
C TYR A 156 8.07 -8.03 -4.05
N GLU A 157 8.90 -7.60 -3.11
CA GLU A 157 10.04 -8.37 -2.63
C GLU A 157 9.89 -8.66 -1.14
N THR A 158 10.30 -9.87 -0.73
CA THR A 158 10.33 -10.24 0.69
C THR A 158 11.68 -9.90 1.27
N ILE A 159 11.66 -9.13 2.37
CA ILE A 159 12.84 -8.78 3.16
C ILE A 159 12.61 -9.17 4.61
N TYR A 160 13.67 -9.34 5.39
CA TYR A 160 13.56 -9.62 6.83
C TYR A 160 14.68 -8.93 7.61
N ASP A 161 14.95 -9.40 8.83
CA ASP A 161 15.92 -8.84 9.78
C ASP A 161 17.26 -8.48 9.14
N THR A 162 17.87 -9.44 8.44
CA THR A 162 19.20 -9.24 7.83
C THR A 162 19.17 -8.14 6.78
N GLU A 163 18.20 -8.14 5.87
CA GLU A 163 18.12 -7.13 4.82
C GLU A 163 17.80 -5.74 5.39
N VAL A 164 16.92 -5.64 6.38
CA VAL A 164 16.56 -4.37 7.03
C VAL A 164 17.77 -3.77 7.77
N LEU A 165 18.51 -4.59 8.53
CA LEU A 165 19.71 -4.14 9.24
C LEU A 165 20.84 -3.70 8.29
N ASN A 166 20.85 -4.21 7.06
CA ASN A 166 21.78 -3.83 5.99
C ASN A 166 21.23 -2.74 5.05
N ASP A 167 20.29 -1.92 5.53
CA ASP A 167 19.76 -0.74 4.83
C ASP A 167 19.05 -1.03 3.50
N ALA A 168 18.51 -2.25 3.30
CA ALA A 168 17.78 -2.59 2.08
C ALA A 168 16.50 -1.74 1.88
N LEU A 169 15.92 -1.18 2.96
CA LEU A 169 14.70 -0.38 2.92
C LEU A 169 14.79 0.83 2.00
N VAL A 170 15.99 1.37 1.75
CA VAL A 170 16.19 2.52 0.84
C VAL A 170 15.79 2.25 -0.60
N LEU A 171 15.62 0.97 -0.97
CA LEU A 171 15.26 0.54 -2.32
C LEU A 171 13.75 0.52 -2.56
N TYR A 172 12.94 0.66 -1.50
CA TYR A 172 11.49 0.49 -1.54
C TYR A 172 10.77 1.79 -1.18
N ASP A 173 9.58 1.98 -1.73
CA ASP A 173 8.71 3.10 -1.38
C ASP A 173 7.82 2.72 -0.18
N TRP A 174 7.36 1.46 -0.12
CA TRP A 174 6.39 0.95 0.86
C TRP A 174 6.90 -0.31 1.56
N LEU A 175 6.69 -0.39 2.89
CA LEU A 175 6.98 -1.55 3.73
C LEU A 175 5.69 -2.09 4.34
N HIS A 176 5.41 -3.38 4.18
CA HIS A 176 4.29 -4.05 4.81
C HIS A 176 4.76 -4.96 5.95
N LEU A 177 4.18 -4.80 7.14
CA LEU A 177 4.44 -5.61 8.34
C LEU A 177 3.19 -6.39 8.73
N HIS A 178 3.28 -7.71 8.81
CA HIS A 178 2.16 -8.59 9.15
C HIS A 178 2.59 -9.65 10.16
N HIS A 179 1.86 -9.76 11.27
CA HIS A 179 2.09 -10.77 12.32
C HIS A 179 3.49 -10.78 12.96
N GLU A 180 4.24 -9.69 12.86
CA GLU A 180 5.57 -9.60 13.46
C GLU A 180 5.51 -9.28 14.96
N ASP A 181 6.53 -9.73 15.68
CA ASP A 181 6.79 -9.41 17.08
C ASP A 181 8.15 -8.70 17.22
N PHE A 182 8.12 -7.39 17.34
CA PHE A 182 9.33 -6.58 17.58
C PHE A 182 9.80 -6.57 19.05
N THR A 183 9.09 -7.23 19.96
CA THR A 183 9.44 -7.26 21.40
C THR A 183 10.38 -8.41 21.77
N GLY A 184 10.60 -9.37 20.87
CA GLY A 184 11.41 -10.56 21.14
C GLY A 184 10.71 -11.61 22.02
N GLN A 185 9.39 -11.57 22.14
CA GLN A 185 8.58 -12.51 22.93
C GLN A 185 7.99 -13.66 22.08
N TYR A 186 8.58 -13.93 20.91
CA TYR A 186 8.27 -15.04 20.00
C TYR A 186 6.78 -15.13 19.62
N GLY A 187 6.17 -13.97 19.33
CA GLY A 187 4.76 -13.87 18.95
C GLY A 187 3.80 -14.18 20.09
N LYS A 188 4.27 -14.24 21.35
CA LYS A 188 3.52 -14.68 22.55
C LYS A 188 2.74 -15.98 22.34
N PHE A 189 3.27 -16.87 21.50
CA PHE A 189 2.73 -18.20 21.23
C PHE A 189 2.95 -19.20 22.38
N TYR A 190 3.56 -18.76 23.47
CA TYR A 190 3.98 -19.58 24.61
C TYR A 190 2.85 -20.44 25.19
N ARG A 191 1.65 -19.89 25.42
CA ARG A 191 0.51 -20.65 25.97
C ARG A 191 0.20 -21.91 25.17
N ALA A 192 0.02 -21.73 23.86
CA ALA A 192 -0.52 -22.76 22.98
C ALA A 192 0.58 -23.69 22.47
N TYR A 193 1.82 -23.19 22.35
CA TYR A 193 2.84 -23.84 21.54
C TYR A 193 4.22 -23.99 22.20
N ARG A 194 4.42 -23.63 23.48
CA ARG A 194 5.74 -23.78 24.15
C ARG A 194 6.38 -25.17 24.08
N THR A 195 5.60 -26.24 23.88
CA THR A 195 6.09 -27.61 23.69
C THR A 195 6.00 -28.11 22.25
N ALA A 196 5.51 -27.30 21.33
CA ALA A 196 5.38 -27.67 19.93
C ALA A 196 6.77 -27.68 19.27
N PRO A 197 7.12 -28.72 18.49
CA PRO A 197 8.43 -28.80 17.85
C PRO A 197 8.77 -27.59 16.98
N TRP A 198 7.79 -27.07 16.23
CA TRP A 198 7.98 -25.90 15.36
C TRP A 198 8.30 -24.64 16.16
N TYR A 199 7.70 -24.44 17.34
CA TYR A 199 7.93 -23.25 18.15
C TYR A 199 9.32 -23.29 18.80
N ILE A 200 9.74 -24.46 19.26
CA ILE A 200 11.09 -24.67 19.81
C ILE A 200 12.15 -24.43 18.72
N GLU A 201 11.91 -24.91 17.51
CA GLU A 201 12.82 -24.71 16.37
C GLU A 201 12.85 -23.26 15.90
N ASP A 202 11.69 -22.60 15.77
CA ASP A 202 11.59 -21.17 15.41
C ASP A 202 12.33 -20.29 16.43
N LYS A 203 12.15 -20.55 17.73
CA LYS A 203 12.87 -19.86 18.79
C LYS A 203 14.39 -20.01 18.63
N LYS A 204 14.87 -21.25 18.46
CA LYS A 204 16.28 -21.54 18.27
C LYS A 204 16.86 -20.86 17.03
N ASN A 205 16.09 -20.82 15.94
CA ASN A 205 16.51 -20.16 14.69
C ASN A 205 16.58 -18.64 14.85
N ALA A 206 15.65 -18.03 15.57
CA ALA A 206 15.68 -16.61 15.89
C ALA A 206 16.89 -16.25 16.78
N GLU A 207 17.16 -17.04 17.83
CA GLU A 207 18.34 -16.86 18.68
C GLU A 207 19.65 -16.99 17.89
N ALA A 208 19.77 -18.00 17.02
CA ALA A 208 20.93 -18.18 16.16
C ALA A 208 21.09 -17.03 15.15
N LEU A 209 19.99 -16.50 14.62
CA LEU A 209 20.02 -15.34 13.71
C LEU A 209 20.50 -14.09 14.45
N ALA A 210 19.97 -13.81 15.64
CA ALA A 210 20.40 -12.69 16.47
C ALA A 210 21.90 -12.77 16.78
N GLU A 211 22.40 -13.94 17.18
CA GLU A 211 23.83 -14.17 17.43
C GLU A 211 24.68 -13.92 16.16
N ASN A 212 24.26 -14.45 15.01
CA ASN A 212 24.95 -14.24 13.73
C ASN A 212 24.99 -12.77 13.30
N LEU A 213 23.96 -11.99 13.68
CA LEU A 213 23.87 -10.55 13.40
C LEU A 213 24.60 -9.70 14.45
N GLY A 214 25.18 -10.33 15.48
CA GLY A 214 25.99 -9.66 16.51
C GLY A 214 25.22 -9.19 17.74
N TYR A 215 23.99 -9.67 17.94
CA TYR A 215 23.15 -9.35 19.10
C TYR A 215 23.16 -10.50 20.10
N ARG A 216 23.08 -10.17 21.40
CA ARG A 216 23.04 -11.19 22.46
C ARG A 216 21.65 -11.77 22.64
N LYS A 217 20.61 -10.97 22.35
CA LYS A 217 19.19 -11.34 22.50
C LYS A 217 18.40 -11.03 21.24
N VAL A 218 17.32 -11.79 21.03
CA VAL A 218 16.32 -11.50 19.98
C VAL A 218 15.62 -10.17 20.23
N SER A 219 15.34 -9.79 21.48
CA SER A 219 14.75 -8.48 21.81
C SER A 219 15.66 -7.31 21.42
N GLU A 220 16.98 -7.45 21.62
CA GLU A 220 17.98 -6.45 21.20
C GLU A 220 18.04 -6.34 19.66
N GLU A 221 18.02 -7.47 18.96
CA GLU A 221 18.02 -7.53 17.49
C GLU A 221 16.75 -6.92 16.90
N LYS A 222 15.57 -7.31 17.40
CA LYS A 222 14.28 -6.79 16.95
C LYS A 222 14.11 -5.31 17.24
N LEU A 223 14.64 -4.82 18.36
CA LEU A 223 14.72 -3.38 18.62
C LEU A 223 15.55 -2.67 17.54
N ALA A 224 16.72 -3.21 17.18
CA ALA A 224 17.55 -2.63 16.13
C ALA A 224 16.85 -2.61 14.76
N VAL A 225 16.10 -3.65 14.42
CA VAL A 225 15.24 -3.68 13.23
C VAL A 225 14.14 -2.61 13.31
N ALA A 226 13.45 -2.49 14.45
CA ALA A 226 12.41 -1.49 14.65
C ALA A 226 12.96 -0.06 14.49
N LEU A 227 14.16 0.21 14.98
CA LEU A 227 14.85 1.49 14.82
C LEU A 227 15.18 1.78 13.34
N LYS A 228 15.64 0.79 12.57
CA LYS A 228 15.88 0.94 11.12
C LYS A 228 14.58 1.24 10.37
N ILE A 229 13.49 0.56 10.71
CA ILE A 229 12.17 0.82 10.12
C ILE A 229 11.67 2.22 10.52
N ARG A 230 11.87 2.63 11.78
CA ARG A 230 11.52 3.98 12.25
C ARG A 230 12.24 5.04 11.41
N ASP A 231 13.54 4.89 11.23
CA ASP A 231 14.36 5.83 10.48
C ASP A 231 13.94 5.89 9.00
N TYR A 232 13.56 4.74 8.41
CA TYR A 232 12.98 4.68 7.07
C TYR A 232 11.66 5.47 6.96
N VAL A 233 10.74 5.30 7.92
CA VAL A 233 9.47 6.03 7.93
C VAL A 233 9.68 7.52 8.14
N VAL A 234 10.54 7.91 9.09
CA VAL A 234 10.93 9.31 9.32
C VAL A 234 11.58 9.92 8.08
N GLY A 235 12.31 9.12 7.30
CA GLY A 235 12.89 9.48 6.01
C GLY A 235 11.88 9.64 4.87
N GLY A 236 10.58 9.41 5.10
CA GLY A 236 9.51 9.54 4.11
C GLY A 236 9.05 8.22 3.50
N GLY A 237 9.57 7.08 3.98
CA GLY A 237 9.07 5.76 3.61
C GLY A 237 7.67 5.51 4.15
N PHE A 238 6.84 4.78 3.39
CA PHE A 238 5.51 4.41 3.86
C PHE A 238 5.57 3.05 4.54
N MET A 239 4.93 2.93 5.70
CA MET A 239 4.78 1.68 6.43
C MET A 239 3.30 1.36 6.63
N PHE A 240 2.92 0.12 6.34
CA PHE A 240 1.63 -0.44 6.68
C PHE A 240 1.85 -1.59 7.64
N ALA A 241 1.39 -1.45 8.89
CA ALA A 241 1.52 -2.47 9.93
C ALA A 241 0.14 -2.96 10.35
N MET A 242 -0.01 -4.28 10.45
CA MET A 242 -1.28 -4.92 10.82
C MET A 242 -1.10 -6.08 11.82
N CYS A 243 -2.21 -6.45 12.47
CA CYS A 243 -2.26 -7.48 13.50
C CYS A 243 -1.29 -7.13 14.67
N SER A 244 -0.46 -8.08 15.10
CA SER A 244 0.48 -7.87 16.22
C SER A 244 1.58 -6.86 15.91
N ALA A 245 1.94 -6.65 14.63
CA ALA A 245 2.99 -5.72 14.25
C ALA A 245 2.63 -4.27 14.62
N THR A 246 1.34 -3.92 14.63
CA THR A 246 0.86 -2.59 14.99
C THR A 246 1.16 -2.24 16.46
N ASP A 247 1.00 -3.21 17.37
CA ASP A 247 1.23 -3.03 18.82
C ASP A 247 2.72 -3.22 19.16
N SER A 248 3.30 -4.34 18.69
CA SER A 248 4.66 -4.74 19.03
C SER A 248 5.72 -3.72 18.58
N PHE A 249 5.48 -3.02 17.46
CA PHE A 249 6.39 -2.00 16.95
C PHE A 249 6.51 -0.79 17.89
N ASP A 250 5.38 -0.20 18.30
CA ASP A 250 5.37 0.94 19.23
C ASP A 250 5.87 0.53 20.63
N ILE A 251 5.61 -0.72 21.05
CA ILE A 251 6.20 -1.28 22.27
C ILE A 251 7.72 -1.32 22.17
N ALA A 252 8.28 -1.83 21.07
CA ALA A 252 9.73 -1.92 20.89
C ALA A 252 10.38 -0.54 20.96
N LEU A 253 9.80 0.45 20.28
CA LEU A 253 10.30 1.84 20.31
C LEU A 253 10.22 2.47 21.72
N ALA A 254 9.10 2.26 22.43
CA ALA A 254 8.96 2.77 23.79
C ALA A 254 9.88 2.06 24.80
N ALA A 255 10.26 0.82 24.51
CA ALA A 255 11.13 -0.01 25.34
C ALA A 255 12.61 0.07 24.93
N GLU A 256 13.03 1.02 24.09
CA GLU A 256 14.41 1.11 23.54
C GLU A 256 15.52 0.96 24.60
N ASN A 257 15.29 1.50 25.81
CA ASN A 257 16.26 1.46 26.91
C ASN A 257 15.79 0.60 28.10
N THR A 258 14.80 -0.28 27.92
CA THR A 258 14.18 -1.06 29.00
C THR A 258 13.96 -2.51 28.58
N ASP A 259 14.47 -3.45 29.36
CA ASP A 259 14.22 -4.86 29.10
C ASP A 259 12.82 -5.29 29.56
N ILE A 260 11.95 -5.59 28.61
CA ILE A 260 10.57 -6.04 28.85
C ILE A 260 10.39 -7.55 28.65
N ALA A 261 11.39 -8.26 28.14
CA ALA A 261 11.28 -9.68 27.86
C ALA A 261 11.37 -10.47 29.16
N GLU A 262 10.32 -11.24 29.46
CA GLU A 262 10.25 -12.01 30.70
C GLU A 262 11.06 -13.33 30.60
N PRO A 263 11.54 -13.90 31.73
CA PRO A 263 12.53 -15.00 31.75
C PRO A 263 12.18 -16.27 30.95
N MET A 264 10.91 -16.51 30.67
CA MET A 264 10.51 -17.67 29.86
C MET A 264 10.83 -17.49 28.36
N PHE A 265 11.08 -16.26 27.92
CA PHE A 265 11.40 -15.92 26.54
C PHE A 265 12.92 -15.96 26.28
N ASP A 266 13.74 -15.29 27.09
CA ASP A 266 15.20 -15.17 26.83
C ASP A 266 16.10 -15.59 28.01
N GLY A 267 15.52 -15.97 29.15
CA GLY A 267 16.22 -16.71 30.22
C GLY A 267 16.82 -15.86 31.33
N ASP A 268 16.78 -14.53 31.25
CA ASP A 268 17.25 -13.61 32.28
C ASP A 268 16.08 -12.71 32.79
N PRO A 269 16.23 -11.99 33.91
CA PRO A 269 15.13 -11.19 34.47
C PRO A 269 14.91 -9.90 33.68
N SER A 270 13.64 -9.63 33.37
CA SER A 270 13.18 -8.33 32.89
C SER A 270 13.47 -7.20 33.89
N ASP A 271 13.43 -5.97 33.40
CA ASP A 271 13.75 -4.79 34.20
C ASP A 271 12.70 -4.54 35.29
N PRO A 272 13.08 -4.37 36.57
CA PRO A 272 12.10 -4.10 37.62
C PRO A 272 11.29 -2.84 37.32
N GLY A 273 9.96 -3.00 37.27
CA GLY A 273 9.06 -1.90 36.99
C GLY A 273 9.14 -1.36 35.55
N TYR A 274 9.49 -2.19 34.56
CA TYR A 274 9.64 -1.76 33.16
C TYR A 274 8.49 -0.91 32.61
N GLN A 275 7.24 -1.14 33.05
CA GLN A 275 6.08 -0.34 32.63
C GLN A 275 6.25 1.16 32.87
N SER A 276 6.86 1.57 33.99
CA SER A 276 7.08 2.99 34.30
C SER A 276 8.33 3.58 33.64
N LYS A 277 9.11 2.75 32.93
CA LYS A 277 10.34 3.15 32.24
C LYS A 277 10.14 3.33 30.73
N LEU A 278 8.97 2.97 30.21
CA LEU A 278 8.64 3.15 28.79
C LEU A 278 8.66 4.63 28.41
N ASP A 279 9.30 4.94 27.29
CA ASP A 279 9.34 6.27 26.71
C ASP A 279 8.40 6.37 25.49
N PHE A 280 7.16 6.79 25.74
CA PHE A 280 6.16 6.94 24.69
C PHE A 280 6.46 8.06 23.70
N THR A 281 7.48 8.91 23.94
CA THR A 281 7.88 9.92 22.95
C THR A 281 8.54 9.32 21.71
N ASN A 282 8.97 8.06 21.80
CA ASN A 282 9.53 7.29 20.69
C ASN A 282 8.47 6.61 19.81
N SER A 283 7.23 6.48 20.27
CA SER A 283 6.16 5.76 19.57
C SER A 283 5.58 6.55 18.38
N PHE A 284 5.03 5.85 17.39
CA PHE A 284 4.38 6.45 16.23
C PHE A 284 2.92 6.78 16.45
N ALA A 285 2.13 5.84 16.98
CA ALA A 285 0.67 5.96 16.99
C ALA A 285 0.07 5.85 18.39
N PHE A 286 0.61 4.96 19.22
CA PHE A 286 0.02 4.64 20.53
C PHE A 286 0.90 5.11 21.68
N THR A 287 0.27 5.71 22.68
CA THR A 287 0.91 6.10 23.95
C THR A 287 0.12 5.53 25.12
N ASP A 288 0.75 5.52 26.30
CA ASP A 288 0.10 5.18 27.58
C ASP A 288 -0.51 3.76 27.63
N PHE A 289 0.01 2.85 26.81
CA PHE A 289 -0.41 1.46 26.81
C PHE A 289 0.17 0.70 28.01
N ILE A 290 -0.60 -0.28 28.49
CA ILE A 290 -0.22 -1.17 29.59
C ILE A 290 0.24 -2.49 28.97
N LEU A 291 1.47 -2.90 29.24
CA LEU A 291 2.02 -4.17 28.78
C LEU A 291 1.33 -5.34 29.48
N GLU A 292 0.97 -6.36 28.69
CA GLU A 292 0.46 -7.63 29.18
C GLU A 292 1.63 -8.53 29.60
N ARG A 293 1.75 -8.78 30.90
CA ARG A 293 2.90 -9.49 31.48
C ARG A 293 2.72 -10.99 31.51
N ASN A 294 1.48 -11.47 31.39
CA ASN A 294 1.20 -12.89 31.48
C ASN A 294 1.60 -13.58 30.16
N PRO A 295 2.61 -14.47 30.14
CA PRO A 295 3.01 -15.18 28.93
C PRO A 295 1.93 -16.17 28.45
N MET A 296 0.87 -16.37 29.25
CA MET A 296 -0.29 -17.17 28.88
C MET A 296 -1.37 -16.38 28.12
N VAL A 297 -1.16 -15.09 27.89
CA VAL A 297 -2.02 -14.23 27.08
C VAL A 297 -1.29 -13.92 25.78
N TYR A 298 -1.99 -14.06 24.64
CA TYR A 298 -1.43 -13.85 23.32
C TYR A 298 -1.11 -12.36 23.05
N GLU A 299 -1.82 -11.46 23.71
CA GLU A 299 -1.80 -10.03 23.42
C GLU A 299 -0.59 -9.37 24.08
N PHE A 300 -0.02 -8.36 23.44
CA PHE A 300 1.18 -7.68 23.92
C PHE A 300 0.86 -6.55 24.89
N SER A 301 -0.19 -5.78 24.63
CA SER A 301 -0.59 -4.67 25.49
C SER A 301 -2.11 -4.45 25.53
N SER A 302 -2.51 -3.39 26.24
CA SER A 302 -3.87 -2.88 26.26
C SER A 302 -4.35 -2.27 24.94
N ILE A 303 -3.50 -2.12 23.93
CA ILE A 303 -3.85 -1.59 22.60
C ILE A 303 -4.81 -2.55 21.88
N ASP A 304 -4.61 -3.85 22.02
CA ASP A 304 -5.46 -4.84 21.37
C ASP A 304 -6.91 -4.79 21.89
N MET A 305 -7.85 -4.83 20.96
CA MET A 305 -9.29 -4.71 21.21
C MET A 305 -10.05 -6.02 21.03
N THR A 306 -9.39 -7.11 20.63
CA THR A 306 -10.00 -8.39 20.28
C THR A 306 -10.87 -8.93 21.42
N ALA A 307 -10.38 -8.90 22.65
CA ALA A 307 -11.13 -9.35 23.83
C ALA A 307 -12.15 -8.32 24.37
N LYS A 308 -12.05 -7.05 23.95
CA LYS A 308 -12.88 -5.92 24.45
C LYS A 308 -14.05 -5.59 23.53
N ARG A 309 -13.98 -5.98 22.26
CA ARG A 309 -15.02 -5.76 21.27
C ARG A 309 -16.22 -6.66 21.60
N ALA A 310 -17.27 -6.07 22.14
CA ALA A 310 -18.59 -6.71 22.13
C ALA A 310 -19.01 -6.85 20.65
N VAL A 311 -19.33 -8.07 20.23
CA VAL A 311 -19.88 -8.36 18.89
C VAL A 311 -21.28 -7.78 18.78
#